data_AF-A0A5E4YW40-F1
#
_entry.id   AF-A0A5E4YW40-F1
#
_cell.length_a   1.000
_cell.length_b   1.000
_cell.length_c   1.000
_cell.angle_alpha   90.00
_cell.angle_beta   90.00
_cell.angle_gamma   90.00
#
_symmetry.space_group_name_H-M   'P 1'
#
loop_
_entity.id
_entity.type
_entity.pdbx_description
1 polymer ?
#
loop_
_entity_poly.entity_id
_entity_poly.type
_entity_poly.pdbx_seq_one_letter_code
_entity_poly.pdbx_strand_id
1 'polypeptide(L)'
;MRRILLALLSLVAFSLAGCGYNTFQSQDEQVKSSWSEVLNQYQRRADLVPNLVNTVKGYANQERDVFLQVTEARARVGAIQATPELVENPDAFAKFQAAQGQLTASLSRLLVVAENYPQLKSDANFRDLQAQLEGTENRITVARNRYIKAVQEYNTTVRSFPSNLTAKAFGYKEKANFSVVNEAELAKPPRVDFGTTPASSQPSTPGATN
;
A
#
# COMPACT_ATOMS: atom_id res chain seq x y z
N MET A 1 -12.56 -11.29 57.38
CA MET A 1 -11.27 -11.05 56.68
C MET A 1 -10.93 -12.14 55.66
N ARG A 2 -10.80 -13.43 56.04
CA ARG A 2 -10.46 -14.53 55.09
C ARG A 2 -11.41 -14.69 53.89
N ARG A 3 -12.72 -14.50 54.07
CA ARG A 3 -13.72 -14.54 52.98
C ARG A 3 -13.61 -13.34 52.02
N ILE A 4 -13.25 -12.16 52.53
CA ILE A 4 -13.04 -10.94 51.72
C ILE A 4 -11.77 -11.08 50.89
N LEU A 5 -10.69 -11.60 51.48
CA LEU A 5 -9.45 -11.93 50.79
C LEU A 5 -9.66 -12.95 49.67
N LEU A 6 -10.45 -14.01 49.91
CA LEU A 6 -10.78 -14.99 48.88
C LEU A 6 -11.62 -14.40 47.74
N ALA A 7 -12.60 -13.54 48.05
CA ALA A 7 -13.39 -12.84 47.04
C ALA A 7 -12.53 -11.88 46.19
N LEU A 8 -11.60 -11.18 46.82
CA LEU A 8 -10.64 -10.30 46.13
C LEU A 8 -9.68 -11.10 45.25
N LEU A 9 -9.18 -12.24 45.73
CA LEU A 9 -8.30 -13.12 44.97
C LEU A 9 -9.02 -13.73 43.76
N SER A 10 -10.29 -14.14 43.91
CA SER A 10 -11.10 -14.63 42.79
C SER A 10 -11.41 -13.53 41.78
N LEU A 11 -11.67 -12.30 42.23
CA LEU A 11 -11.92 -11.15 41.37
C LEU A 11 -10.65 -10.78 40.58
N VAL A 12 -9.48 -10.83 41.23
CA VAL A 12 -8.18 -10.63 40.59
C VAL A 12 -7.92 -11.75 39.56
N ALA A 13 -8.11 -13.02 39.93
CA ALA A 13 -7.92 -14.14 39.00
C ALA A 13 -8.85 -14.06 37.77
N PHE A 14 -10.13 -13.68 37.96
CA PHE A 14 -11.05 -13.44 36.85
C PHE A 14 -10.67 -12.22 36.01
N SER A 15 -10.14 -11.16 36.64
CA SER A 15 -9.67 -9.97 35.92
C SER A 15 -8.46 -10.28 35.03
N LEU A 16 -7.52 -11.15 35.49
CA LEU A 16 -6.35 -11.55 34.70
C LEU A 16 -6.74 -12.36 33.45
N ALA A 17 -7.80 -13.17 33.51
CA ALA A 17 -8.28 -13.93 32.37
C ALA A 17 -8.91 -13.03 31.27
N GLY A 18 -9.46 -11.88 31.64
CA GLY A 18 -10.10 -10.91 30.74
C GLY A 18 -9.17 -9.82 30.19
N CYS A 19 -7.90 -9.76 30.60
CA CYS A 19 -6.95 -8.71 30.22
C CYS A 19 -6.45 -8.80 28.76
N GLY A 20 -6.78 -9.86 28.01
CA GLY A 20 -6.52 -9.94 26.58
C GLY A 20 -5.05 -10.19 26.17
N TYR A 21 -4.16 -10.57 27.10
CA TYR A 21 -2.74 -10.82 26.78
C TYR A 21 -2.56 -11.88 25.68
N ASN A 22 -3.21 -13.04 25.82
CA ASN A 22 -3.15 -14.10 24.79
C ASN A 22 -3.80 -13.66 23.47
N THR A 23 -4.82 -12.80 23.53
CA THR A 23 -5.44 -12.20 22.34
C THR A 23 -4.44 -11.31 21.61
N PHE A 24 -3.66 -10.48 22.31
CA PHE A 24 -2.59 -9.69 21.70
C PHE A 24 -1.54 -10.56 21.02
N GLN A 25 -1.10 -11.65 21.67
CA GLN A 25 -0.11 -12.57 21.09
C GLN A 25 -0.64 -13.23 19.81
N SER A 26 -1.87 -13.73 19.84
CA SER A 26 -2.50 -14.34 18.66
C SER A 26 -2.68 -13.34 17.51
N GLN A 27 -3.13 -12.12 17.82
CA GLN A 27 -3.35 -11.08 16.80
C GLN A 27 -2.02 -10.54 16.25
N ASP A 28 -0.97 -10.43 17.07
CA ASP A 28 0.37 -10.03 16.64
C ASP A 28 0.96 -11.03 15.64
N GLU A 29 0.87 -12.33 15.94
CA GLU A 29 1.29 -13.39 15.02
C GLU A 29 0.46 -13.40 13.73
N GLN A 30 -0.85 -13.10 13.82
CA GLN A 30 -1.70 -12.96 12.64
C GLN A 30 -1.28 -11.78 11.76
N VAL A 31 -0.91 -10.64 12.37
CA VAL A 31 -0.36 -9.48 11.64
C VAL A 31 0.96 -9.85 10.98
N LYS A 32 1.91 -10.46 11.70
CA LYS A 32 3.19 -10.90 11.14
C LYS A 32 3.02 -11.86 9.97
N SER A 33 2.14 -12.86 10.12
CA SER A 33 1.83 -13.83 9.07
C SER A 33 1.26 -13.15 7.82
N SER A 34 0.27 -12.28 8.00
CA SER A 34 -0.33 -11.55 6.86
C SER A 34 0.64 -10.55 6.22
N TRP A 35 1.55 -9.96 6.99
CA TRP A 35 2.62 -9.11 6.49
C TRP A 35 3.62 -9.89 5.64
N SER A 36 4.08 -11.05 6.10
CA SER A 36 4.95 -11.94 5.32
C SER A 36 4.32 -12.32 3.98
N GLU A 37 3.01 -12.56 3.94
CA GLU A 37 2.30 -12.82 2.70
C GLU A 37 2.32 -11.61 1.75
N VAL A 38 2.13 -10.39 2.27
CA VAL A 38 2.27 -9.16 1.49
C VAL A 38 3.68 -9.04 0.89
N LEU A 39 4.71 -9.29 1.69
CA LEU A 39 6.10 -9.25 1.24
C LEU A 39 6.38 -10.27 0.14
N ASN A 40 5.88 -11.49 0.26
CA ASN A 40 6.04 -12.53 -0.75
C ASN A 40 5.48 -12.08 -2.12
N GLN A 41 4.30 -11.46 -2.13
CA GLN A 41 3.70 -11.00 -3.39
C GLN A 41 4.46 -9.79 -3.98
N TYR A 42 4.92 -8.85 -3.14
CA TYR A 42 5.75 -7.74 -3.62
C TYR A 42 7.13 -8.20 -4.13
N GLN A 43 7.73 -9.19 -3.48
CA GLN A 43 8.98 -9.81 -3.91
C GLN A 43 8.82 -10.45 -5.29
N ARG A 44 7.76 -11.26 -5.47
CA ARG A 44 7.44 -11.86 -6.77
C ARG A 44 7.30 -10.80 -7.87
N ARG A 45 6.61 -9.69 -7.58
CA ARG A 45 6.46 -8.59 -8.54
C ARG A 45 7.82 -8.02 -8.95
N ALA A 46 8.70 -7.76 -7.98
CA ALA A 46 10.04 -7.26 -8.23
C ALA A 46 10.92 -8.25 -9.01
N ASP A 47 10.72 -9.56 -8.83
CA ASP A 47 11.46 -10.61 -9.54
C ASP A 47 11.04 -10.79 -10.99
N LEU A 48 9.81 -10.40 -11.35
CA LEU A 48 9.34 -10.41 -12.74
C LEU A 48 9.89 -9.23 -13.56
N VAL A 49 10.26 -8.12 -12.90
CA VAL A 49 10.69 -6.88 -13.58
C VAL A 49 11.88 -7.07 -14.53
N PRO A 50 12.98 -7.76 -14.17
CA PRO A 50 14.11 -7.93 -15.07
C PRO A 50 13.74 -8.67 -16.35
N ASN A 51 12.91 -9.71 -16.24
CA ASN A 51 12.43 -10.47 -17.40
C ASN A 51 11.57 -9.59 -18.30
N LEU A 52 10.64 -8.81 -17.73
CA LEU A 52 9.84 -7.85 -18.47
C LEU A 52 10.71 -6.83 -19.20
N VAL A 53 11.67 -6.21 -18.50
CA VAL A 53 12.58 -5.21 -19.08
C VAL A 53 13.41 -5.82 -20.22
N ASN A 54 13.91 -7.04 -20.07
CA ASN A 54 14.69 -7.70 -21.11
C ASN A 54 13.83 -8.01 -22.35
N THR A 55 12.59 -8.47 -22.18
CA THR A 55 11.67 -8.70 -23.30
C THR A 55 11.36 -7.39 -24.03
N VAL A 56 11.03 -6.31 -23.31
CA VAL A 56 10.73 -5.01 -23.94
C VAL A 56 11.95 -4.42 -24.64
N LYS A 57 13.16 -4.55 -24.06
CA LYS A 57 14.41 -4.11 -24.70
C LYS A 57 14.64 -4.77 -26.06
N GLY A 58 14.24 -6.03 -26.24
CA GLY A 58 14.36 -6.72 -27.54
C GLY A 58 13.69 -5.98 -28.71
N TYR A 59 12.64 -5.20 -28.43
CA TYR A 59 11.83 -4.51 -29.43
C TYR A 59 11.94 -2.98 -29.36
N ALA A 60 12.14 -2.41 -28.17
CA ALA A 60 12.06 -0.98 -27.90
C ALA A 60 13.39 -0.41 -27.33
N ASN A 61 14.52 -0.71 -27.98
CA ASN A 61 15.85 -0.33 -27.50
C ASN A 61 16.07 1.18 -27.34
N GLN A 62 15.27 2.03 -28.00
CA GLN A 62 15.36 3.48 -27.91
C GLN A 62 14.78 4.05 -26.60
N GLU A 63 13.98 3.27 -25.87
CA GLU A 63 13.23 3.70 -24.67
C GLU A 63 14.08 3.67 -23.39
N ARG A 64 15.29 4.24 -23.47
CA ARG A 64 16.31 4.17 -22.41
C ARG A 64 15.86 4.80 -21.10
N ASP A 65 15.20 5.95 -21.18
CA ASP A 65 14.71 6.67 -20.00
C ASP A 65 13.65 5.86 -19.24
N VAL A 66 12.79 5.15 -19.97
CA VAL A 66 11.75 4.29 -19.38
C VAL A 66 12.40 3.11 -18.65
N PHE A 67 13.38 2.44 -19.25
CA PHE A 67 14.10 1.34 -18.61
C PHE A 67 14.88 1.79 -17.37
N LEU A 68 15.48 2.99 -17.41
CA LEU A 68 16.18 3.57 -16.28
C LEU A 68 15.20 3.81 -15.12
N GLN A 69 14.05 4.44 -15.38
CA GLN A 69 13.02 4.68 -14.37
C GLN A 69 12.48 3.38 -13.74
N VAL A 70 12.30 2.32 -14.52
CA VAL A 70 11.84 1.02 -14.01
C VAL A 70 12.92 0.37 -13.15
N THR A 71 14.17 0.42 -13.59
CA THR A 71 15.31 -0.16 -12.89
C THR A 71 15.58 0.57 -11.57
N GLU A 72 15.54 1.91 -11.57
CA GLU A 72 15.64 2.71 -10.36
C GLU A 72 14.48 2.44 -9.40
N ALA A 73 13.24 2.36 -9.89
CA ALA A 73 12.10 2.07 -9.04
C ALA A 73 12.22 0.68 -8.39
N ARG A 74 12.67 -0.32 -9.14
CA ARG A 74 12.98 -1.66 -8.60
C ARG A 74 14.10 -1.60 -7.56
N ALA A 75 15.17 -0.84 -7.82
CA ALA A 75 16.28 -0.69 -6.88
C ALA A 75 15.83 -0.03 -5.57
N ARG A 76 14.96 0.98 -5.63
CA ARG A 76 14.36 1.62 -4.44
C ARG A 76 13.54 0.63 -3.61
N VAL A 77 12.76 -0.23 -4.26
CA VAL A 77 12.03 -1.31 -3.57
C VAL A 77 13.01 -2.28 -2.90
N GLY A 78 14.06 -2.71 -3.60
CA GLY A 78 15.06 -3.64 -3.05
C GLY A 78 15.95 -3.05 -1.96
N ALA A 79 16.07 -1.72 -1.88
CA ALA A 79 16.83 -1.03 -0.84
C ALA A 79 16.09 -0.96 0.50
N ILE A 80 14.78 -1.20 0.52
CA ILE A 80 13.98 -1.18 1.75
C ILE A 80 14.06 -2.54 2.42
N GLN A 81 14.60 -2.55 3.64
CA GLN A 81 14.63 -3.74 4.48
C GLN A 81 13.22 -3.99 5.03
N ALA A 82 12.48 -4.86 4.33
CA ALA A 82 11.10 -5.15 4.63
C ALA A 82 10.98 -6.21 5.74
N THR A 83 11.49 -5.88 6.93
CA THR A 83 11.45 -6.78 8.09
C THR A 83 10.06 -6.76 8.76
N PRO A 84 9.74 -7.72 9.64
CA PRO A 84 8.49 -7.69 10.41
C PRO A 84 8.31 -6.42 11.24
N GLU A 85 9.39 -5.78 11.68
CA GLU A 85 9.37 -4.56 12.50
C GLU A 85 9.00 -3.31 11.69
N LEU A 86 9.02 -3.38 10.36
CA LEU A 86 8.68 -2.26 9.49
C LEU A 86 7.25 -1.76 9.75
N VAL A 87 6.31 -2.66 10.06
CA VAL A 87 4.91 -2.31 10.34
C VAL A 87 4.70 -1.64 11.70
N GLU A 88 5.72 -1.67 12.57
CA GLU A 88 5.71 -1.00 13.86
C GLU A 88 6.19 0.45 13.76
N ASN A 89 6.75 0.83 12.60
CA ASN A 89 7.23 2.17 12.31
C ASN A 89 6.42 2.79 11.15
N PRO A 90 5.49 3.72 11.43
CA PRO A 90 4.68 4.37 10.41
C PRO A 90 5.49 5.05 9.29
N ASP A 91 6.63 5.66 9.60
CA ASP A 91 7.47 6.33 8.61
C ASP A 91 8.17 5.32 7.68
N ALA A 92 8.66 4.22 8.24
CA ALA A 92 9.22 3.14 7.44
C ALA A 92 8.16 2.48 6.54
N PHE A 93 6.95 2.28 7.08
CA PHE A 93 5.80 1.78 6.34
C PHE A 93 5.37 2.72 5.22
N ALA A 94 5.36 4.03 5.45
CA ALA A 94 5.08 5.04 4.43
C ALA A 94 6.13 5.01 3.30
N LYS A 95 7.42 4.92 3.64
CA LYS A 95 8.51 4.79 2.65
C LYS A 95 8.37 3.52 1.82
N PHE A 96 8.02 2.39 2.45
CA PHE A 96 7.73 1.14 1.75
C PHE A 96 6.58 1.32 0.75
N GLN A 97 5.45 1.88 1.18
CA GLN A 97 4.31 2.13 0.30
C GLN A 97 4.67 3.06 -0.87
N ALA A 98 5.42 4.12 -0.62
CA ALA A 98 5.85 5.06 -1.65
C ALA A 98 6.73 4.39 -2.71
N ALA A 99 7.70 3.57 -2.29
CA ALA A 99 8.55 2.82 -3.21
C ALA A 99 7.75 1.80 -4.05
N GLN A 100 6.79 1.08 -3.42
CA GLN A 100 5.93 0.15 -4.14
C GLN A 100 5.02 0.87 -5.14
N GLY A 101 4.49 2.04 -4.79
CA GLY A 101 3.69 2.89 -5.68
C GLY A 101 4.50 3.43 -6.86
N GLN A 102 5.75 3.84 -6.62
CA GLN A 102 6.64 4.26 -7.68
C GLN A 102 6.93 3.14 -8.67
N LEU A 103 7.16 1.91 -8.19
CA LEU A 103 7.34 0.75 -9.07
C LEU A 103 6.08 0.49 -9.91
N THR A 104 4.88 0.52 -9.31
CA THR A 104 3.62 0.42 -10.06
C THR A 104 3.54 1.47 -11.17
N ALA A 105 3.81 2.74 -10.84
CA ALA A 105 3.74 3.83 -11.81
C ALA A 105 4.75 3.67 -12.96
N SER A 106 5.97 3.24 -12.67
CA SER A 106 6.99 2.95 -13.69
C SER A 106 6.59 1.79 -14.59
N LEU A 107 5.99 0.72 -14.03
CA LEU A 107 5.47 -0.40 -14.82
C LEU A 107 4.30 0.03 -15.71
N SER A 108 3.39 0.87 -15.22
CA SER A 108 2.31 1.43 -16.05
C SER A 108 2.85 2.23 -17.23
N ARG A 109 3.88 3.07 -17.04
CA ARG A 109 4.53 3.80 -18.14
C ARG A 109 5.17 2.85 -19.15
N LEU A 110 5.83 1.79 -18.69
CA LEU A 110 6.41 0.77 -19.57
C LEU A 110 5.34 0.07 -20.43
N LEU A 111 4.17 -0.23 -19.85
CA LEU A 111 3.05 -0.81 -20.59
C LEU A 111 2.49 0.15 -21.65
N VAL A 112 2.38 1.45 -21.34
CA VAL A 112 1.97 2.47 -22.32
C VAL A 112 2.95 2.54 -23.48
N VAL A 113 4.25 2.48 -23.20
CA VAL A 113 5.29 2.45 -24.23
C VAL A 113 5.15 1.21 -25.11
N ALA A 114 4.85 0.05 -24.53
CA ALA A 114 4.67 -1.19 -25.28
C ALA A 114 3.53 -1.13 -26.31
N GLU A 115 2.51 -0.28 -26.12
CA GLU A 115 1.43 -0.08 -27.10
C GLU A 115 1.92 0.52 -28.42
N ASN A 116 3.03 1.26 -28.41
CA ASN A 116 3.64 1.83 -29.62
C ASN A 116 4.41 0.79 -30.45
N TYR A 117 4.56 -0.44 -29.95
CA TYR A 117 5.35 -1.50 -30.59
C TYR A 117 4.46 -2.74 -30.87
N PRO A 118 3.77 -2.82 -32.03
CA PRO A 118 2.83 -3.91 -32.33
C PRO A 118 3.43 -5.32 -32.26
N GLN A 119 4.72 -5.45 -32.61
CA GLN A 119 5.44 -6.73 -32.55
C GLN A 119 5.65 -7.19 -31.10
N LEU A 120 5.97 -6.28 -30.18
CA LEU A 120 6.08 -6.56 -28.74
C LEU A 120 4.73 -6.91 -28.14
N LYS A 121 3.67 -6.18 -28.52
CA LYS A 121 2.30 -6.46 -28.06
C LYS A 121 1.83 -7.87 -28.45
N SER A 122 2.31 -8.37 -29.59
CA SER A 122 1.99 -9.71 -30.09
C SER A 122 2.96 -10.80 -29.58
N ASP A 123 4.05 -10.42 -28.91
CA ASP A 123 5.01 -11.38 -28.37
C ASP A 123 4.39 -12.20 -27.24
N ALA A 124 4.53 -13.53 -27.34
CA ALA A 124 3.94 -14.45 -26.38
C ALA A 124 4.54 -14.29 -24.98
N ASN A 125 5.88 -14.11 -24.89
CA ASN A 125 6.55 -13.97 -23.60
C ASN A 125 6.14 -12.67 -22.90
N PHE A 126 5.98 -11.57 -23.65
CA PHE A 126 5.50 -10.31 -23.11
C PHE A 126 4.09 -10.43 -22.54
N ARG A 127 3.17 -11.06 -23.28
CA ARG A 127 1.79 -11.29 -22.83
C ARG A 127 1.72 -12.18 -21.59
N ASP A 128 2.54 -13.23 -21.53
CA ASP A 128 2.63 -14.10 -20.36
C ASP A 128 3.15 -13.35 -19.12
N LEU A 129 4.17 -12.52 -19.28
CA LEU A 129 4.70 -11.69 -18.20
C LEU A 129 3.68 -10.64 -17.73
N GLN A 130 2.91 -10.04 -18.64
CA GLN A 130 1.82 -9.14 -18.30
C GLN A 130 0.75 -9.86 -17.47
N ALA A 131 0.32 -11.05 -17.90
CA ALA A 131 -0.65 -11.86 -17.14
C ALA A 131 -0.12 -12.26 -15.76
N GLN A 132 1.17 -12.59 -15.64
CA GLN A 132 1.80 -12.88 -14.35
C GLN A 132 1.85 -11.66 -13.43
N LEU A 133 2.13 -10.48 -13.97
CA LEU A 133 2.14 -9.22 -13.22
C LEU A 133 0.75 -8.84 -12.76
N GLU A 134 -0.26 -8.93 -13.63
CA GLU A 134 -1.67 -8.73 -13.27
C GLU A 134 -2.10 -9.71 -12.17
N GLY A 135 -1.80 -11.00 -12.35
CA GLY A 135 -2.07 -12.01 -11.34
C GLY A 135 -1.37 -11.72 -10.00
N THR A 136 -0.18 -11.15 -10.04
CA THR A 136 0.56 -10.73 -8.84
C THR A 136 -0.09 -9.51 -8.19
N GLU A 137 -0.55 -8.51 -8.96
CA GLU A 137 -1.22 -7.32 -8.43
C GLU A 137 -2.57 -7.66 -7.77
N ASN A 138 -3.31 -8.59 -8.37
CA ASN A 138 -4.54 -9.14 -7.77
C ASN A 138 -4.24 -9.83 -6.43
N ARG A 139 -3.16 -10.61 -6.35
CA ARG A 139 -2.72 -11.27 -5.10
C ARG A 139 -2.22 -10.25 -4.06
N ILE A 140 -1.50 -9.21 -4.48
CA ILE A 140 -1.10 -8.09 -3.61
C ILE A 140 -2.35 -7.46 -3.01
N THR A 141 -3.37 -7.17 -3.81
CA THR A 141 -4.64 -6.58 -3.33
C THR A 141 -5.29 -7.45 -2.25
N VAL A 142 -5.38 -8.76 -2.49
CA VAL A 142 -5.93 -9.72 -1.51
C VAL A 142 -5.08 -9.80 -0.25
N ALA A 143 -3.75 -9.88 -0.38
CA ALA A 143 -2.83 -9.94 0.75
C ALA A 143 -2.89 -8.67 1.61
N ARG A 144 -2.93 -7.49 0.97
CA ARG A 144 -3.11 -6.20 1.64
C ARG A 144 -4.44 -6.16 2.39
N ASN A 145 -5.54 -6.62 1.79
CA ASN A 145 -6.84 -6.67 2.46
C ASN A 145 -6.83 -7.59 3.69
N ARG A 146 -6.15 -8.75 3.61
CA ARG A 146 -6.00 -9.65 4.77
C ARG A 146 -5.19 -8.99 5.89
N TYR A 147 -4.09 -8.33 5.54
CA TYR A 147 -3.28 -7.57 6.48
C TYR A 147 -4.06 -6.41 7.12
N ILE A 148 -4.83 -5.65 6.33
CA ILE A 148 -5.67 -4.56 6.82
C ILE A 148 -6.62 -5.04 7.91
N LYS A 149 -7.28 -6.17 7.68
CA LYS A 149 -8.19 -6.78 8.65
C LYS A 149 -7.45 -7.23 9.92
N ALA A 150 -6.31 -7.88 9.78
CA ALA A 150 -5.50 -8.32 10.92
C ALA A 150 -5.04 -7.12 11.78
N VAL A 151 -4.54 -6.06 11.16
CA VAL A 151 -4.13 -4.83 11.86
C VAL A 151 -5.33 -4.11 12.48
N GLN A 152 -6.48 -4.07 11.78
CA GLN A 152 -7.71 -3.49 12.34
C GLN A 152 -8.14 -4.23 13.61
N GLU A 153 -8.12 -5.56 13.59
CA GLU A 153 -8.48 -6.38 14.76
C GLU A 153 -7.52 -6.12 15.92
N TYR A 154 -6.21 -6.18 15.66
CA TYR A 154 -5.16 -5.88 16.64
C TYR A 154 -5.30 -4.47 17.23
N ASN A 155 -5.39 -3.44 16.39
CA ASN A 155 -5.50 -2.04 16.84
C ASN A 155 -6.81 -1.79 17.61
N THR A 156 -7.89 -2.50 17.28
CA THR A 156 -9.14 -2.45 18.04
C THR A 156 -8.93 -3.00 19.46
N THR A 157 -8.24 -4.13 19.61
CA THR A 157 -7.89 -4.69 20.93
C THR A 157 -6.96 -3.76 21.72
N VAL A 158 -5.98 -3.13 21.06
CA VAL A 158 -5.07 -2.15 21.70
C VAL A 158 -5.86 -0.98 22.29
N ARG A 159 -6.93 -0.53 21.61
CA ARG A 159 -7.70 0.66 21.99
C ARG A 159 -8.90 0.38 22.92
N SER A 160 -9.40 -0.85 22.94
CA SER A 160 -10.63 -1.21 23.67
C SER A 160 -10.40 -1.36 25.17
N PHE A 161 -11.39 -1.00 25.99
CA PHE A 161 -11.38 -1.31 27.41
C PHE A 161 -11.95 -2.73 27.65
N PRO A 162 -11.36 -3.57 28.54
CA PRO A 162 -10.24 -3.29 29.43
C PRO A 162 -8.84 -3.58 28.87
N SER A 163 -8.73 -4.12 27.65
CA SER A 163 -7.46 -4.58 27.06
C SER A 163 -6.42 -3.47 26.84
N ASN A 164 -6.84 -2.21 26.71
CA ASN A 164 -5.97 -1.05 26.60
C ASN A 164 -5.09 -0.83 27.85
N LEU A 165 -5.52 -1.28 29.03
CA LEU A 165 -4.70 -1.25 30.26
C LEU A 165 -3.54 -2.22 30.14
N THR A 166 -3.80 -3.43 29.65
CA THR A 166 -2.78 -4.43 29.32
C THR A 166 -1.84 -3.90 28.24
N ALA A 167 -2.38 -3.28 27.19
CA ALA A 167 -1.57 -2.67 26.14
C ALA A 167 -0.59 -1.64 26.70
N LYS A 168 -1.05 -0.74 27.57
CA LYS A 168 -0.18 0.23 28.25
C LYS A 168 0.84 -0.43 29.18
N ALA A 169 0.44 -1.44 29.95
CA ALA A 169 1.31 -2.13 30.90
C ALA A 169 2.44 -2.92 30.22
N PHE A 170 2.15 -3.55 29.07
CA PHE A 170 3.12 -4.37 28.32
C PHE A 170 3.73 -3.64 27.11
N GLY A 171 3.35 -2.39 26.86
CA GLY A 171 3.89 -1.57 25.77
C GLY A 171 3.40 -1.96 24.38
N TYR A 172 2.26 -2.63 24.24
CA TYR A 172 1.65 -2.88 22.93
C TYR A 172 1.18 -1.57 22.31
N LYS A 173 1.66 -1.30 21.10
CA LYS A 173 1.35 -0.09 20.33
C LYS A 173 0.58 -0.47 19.08
N GLU A 174 -0.18 0.48 18.55
CA GLU A 174 -0.84 0.31 17.27
C GLU A 174 0.17 0.07 16.16
N LYS A 175 -0.23 -0.79 15.22
CA LYS A 175 0.56 -1.08 14.02
C LYS A 175 0.08 -0.22 12.86
N ALA A 176 1.00 0.18 12.00
CA ALA A 176 0.69 0.91 10.78
C ALA A 176 -0.23 0.06 9.89
N ASN A 177 -1.12 0.71 9.15
CA ASN A 177 -2.03 0.02 8.24
C ASN A 177 -1.93 0.62 6.83
N PHE A 178 -2.30 -0.16 5.82
CA PHE A 178 -2.49 0.37 4.48
C PHE A 178 -3.67 1.33 4.48
N SER A 179 -3.43 2.54 3.99
CA SER A 179 -4.45 3.57 3.76
C SER A 179 -4.37 4.07 2.32
N VAL A 180 -5.28 4.96 1.95
CA VAL A 180 -5.14 5.67 0.69
C VAL A 180 -3.99 6.68 0.84
N VAL A 181 -3.03 6.61 -0.09
CA VAL A 181 -1.78 7.39 -0.07
C VAL A 181 -2.01 8.89 0.07
N ASN A 182 -3.16 9.40 -0.40
CA ASN A 182 -3.49 10.81 -0.34
C ASN A 182 -5.01 11.05 -0.27
N GLU A 183 -5.59 10.90 0.92
CA GLU A 183 -7.02 11.21 1.18
C GLU A 183 -7.37 12.65 0.78
N ALA A 184 -6.41 13.58 0.92
CA ALA A 184 -6.59 14.99 0.55
C ALA A 184 -6.64 15.22 -0.97
N GLU A 185 -6.06 14.34 -1.79
CA GLU A 185 -6.21 14.40 -3.25
C GLU A 185 -7.51 13.76 -3.73
N LEU A 186 -8.01 12.73 -3.05
CA LEU A 186 -9.35 12.18 -3.33
C LEU A 186 -10.47 13.19 -3.05
N ALA A 187 -10.27 14.06 -2.06
CA ALA A 187 -11.24 15.11 -1.74
C ALA A 187 -11.29 16.23 -2.79
N LYS A 188 -10.35 16.31 -3.72
CA LYS A 188 -10.35 17.31 -4.79
C LYS A 188 -11.20 16.78 -5.97
N PRO A 189 -12.27 17.49 -6.38
CA PRO A 189 -13.05 17.08 -7.53
C PRO A 189 -12.17 17.08 -8.79
N PRO A 190 -12.33 16.10 -9.70
CA PRO A 190 -11.56 16.06 -10.93
C PRO A 190 -11.85 17.32 -11.75
N ARG A 191 -10.80 18.11 -12.02
CA ARG A 191 -10.92 19.24 -12.95
C ARG A 191 -10.93 18.69 -14.37
N VAL A 192 -12.08 18.76 -15.00
CA VAL A 192 -12.22 18.53 -16.44
C VAL A 192 -12.20 19.89 -17.11
N ASP A 193 -11.06 20.24 -17.73
CA ASP A 193 -10.92 21.44 -18.53
C ASP A 193 -11.01 21.07 -20.02
N PHE A 194 -12.18 21.33 -20.61
CA PHE A 194 -12.38 21.27 -22.05
C PHE A 194 -11.99 22.64 -22.61
N GLY A 195 -10.69 22.90 -22.76
CA GLY A 195 -10.12 24.20 -23.10
C GLY A 195 -11.02 25.03 -24.01
N THR A 196 -11.70 26.02 -23.42
CA THR A 196 -12.36 27.08 -24.19
C THR A 196 -11.31 28.14 -24.42
N THR A 197 -10.79 28.18 -25.64
CA THR A 197 -10.03 29.32 -26.17
C THR A 197 -10.79 30.60 -25.82
N PRO A 198 -10.16 31.61 -25.19
CA PRO A 198 -10.85 32.83 -24.83
C PRO A 198 -11.36 33.50 -26.11
N ALA A 199 -12.68 33.60 -26.25
CA ALA A 199 -13.28 34.37 -27.33
C ALA A 199 -12.85 35.84 -27.16
N SER A 200 -11.94 36.23 -28.04
CA SER A 200 -11.53 37.61 -28.27
C SER A 200 -12.73 38.50 -28.55
N SER A 201 -12.79 39.62 -27.82
CA SER A 201 -13.27 40.94 -28.24
C SER A 201 -14.62 41.04 -28.96
N GLN A 202 -15.57 41.73 -28.32
CA GLN A 202 -16.48 42.63 -29.04
C GLN A 202 -16.74 43.93 -28.24
N PRO A 203 -17.06 45.03 -28.94
CA PRO A 203 -16.56 46.36 -28.65
C PRO A 203 -17.55 47.21 -27.86
N SER A 204 -17.02 48.22 -27.17
CA SER A 204 -17.76 49.35 -26.60
C SER A 204 -18.54 50.10 -27.68
N THR A 205 -19.87 50.16 -27.56
CA THR A 205 -20.72 51.09 -28.31
C THR A 205 -21.04 52.34 -27.48
N PRO A 206 -20.92 53.55 -28.05
CA PRO A 206 -21.21 54.83 -27.40
C PRO A 206 -22.64 55.32 -27.64
N GLY A 207 -23.17 56.16 -26.74
CA GLY A 207 -24.38 56.98 -26.95
C GLY A 207 -25.18 57.16 -25.66
N ALA A 208 -25.10 58.28 -24.93
CA ALA A 208 -25.59 59.64 -25.21
C ALA A 208 -27.09 59.84 -24.89
N THR A 209 -27.32 60.68 -23.86
CA THR A 209 -28.35 61.74 -23.74
C THR A 209 -29.81 61.43 -24.07
N ASN A 210 -30.70 61.50 -23.07
CA ASN A 210 -31.41 62.74 -22.68
C ASN A 210 -32.09 62.56 -21.32
#